data_AF-A0A1U7HJU8-F1
#
_entry.id   AF-A0A1U7HJU8-F1
#
_cell.length_a   1.000
_cell.length_b   1.000
_cell.length_c   1.000
_cell.angle_alpha   90.00
_cell.angle_beta   90.00
_cell.angle_gamma   90.00
#
_symmetry.space_group_name_H-M   'P 1'
#
loop_
_entity.id
_entity.type
_entity.pdbx_description
1 polymer ?
#
loop_
_entity_poly.entity_id
_entity_poly.type
_entity_poly.pdbx_seq_one_letter_code
_entity_poly.pdbx_strand_id
1 'polypeptide(L)'
;MPHGKYQPKQLGTLLNILRSHRASGTLYVKATIAPDARARSRVLVFQGGEMTYGDYGIPDRFSLARKLTKQFKPAMSEIALKFAREKAANSTSARELLEILCKIRVLNWKQIESFVLARTAIALEQILPHAGQFQFKPTVEFD
;
A
#
# COMPACT_ATOMS: atom_id res chain seq x y z
N MET A 1 3.83 -18.11 10.88
CA MET A 1 4.04 -17.00 9.92
C MET A 1 5.39 -16.35 10.21
N PRO A 2 6.22 -16.03 9.19
CA PRO A 2 7.55 -15.47 9.41
C PRO A 2 7.46 -14.15 10.17
N HIS A 3 8.16 -14.05 11.29
CA HIS A 3 8.28 -12.85 12.08
C HIS A 3 9.70 -12.79 12.64
N GLY A 4 10.21 -11.59 12.91
CA GLY A 4 11.58 -11.45 13.40
C GLY A 4 11.97 -10.02 13.67
N LYS A 5 13.19 -9.87 14.19
CA LYS A 5 13.88 -8.59 14.35
C LYS A 5 14.88 -8.40 13.22
N TYR A 6 15.15 -7.16 12.86
CA TYR A 6 16.15 -6.79 11.86
C TYR A 6 16.97 -5.59 12.35
N GLN A 7 18.24 -5.57 11.96
CA GLN A 7 19.17 -4.46 12.16
C GLN A 7 19.08 -3.47 10.99
N PRO A 8 19.65 -2.26 11.11
CA PRO A 8 19.70 -1.30 10.00
C PRO A 8 20.22 -1.96 8.72
N LYS A 9 19.64 -1.61 7.57
CA LYS A 9 19.96 -2.17 6.24
C LYS A 9 19.59 -3.65 6.01
N GLN A 10 19.29 -4.44 7.05
CA GLN A 10 18.87 -5.85 6.87
C GLN A 10 17.46 -5.98 6.27
N LEU A 11 16.61 -4.97 6.44
CA LEU A 11 15.28 -4.95 5.83
C LEU A 11 15.38 -5.03 4.30
N GLY A 12 16.35 -4.36 3.67
CA GLY A 12 16.57 -4.44 2.23
C GLY A 12 16.83 -5.87 1.74
N THR A 13 17.62 -6.65 2.51
CA THR A 13 17.84 -8.06 2.23
C THR A 13 16.55 -8.87 2.32
N LEU A 14 15.72 -8.65 3.35
CA LEU A 14 14.42 -9.30 3.46
C LEU A 14 13.52 -8.99 2.27
N LEU A 15 13.44 -7.73 1.84
CA LEU A 15 12.64 -7.34 0.66
C LEU A 15 13.14 -8.03 -0.61
N ASN A 16 14.46 -8.15 -0.78
CA ASN A 16 15.06 -8.88 -1.91
C ASN A 16 14.73 -10.37 -1.88
N ILE A 17 14.71 -11.01 -0.71
CA ILE A 17 14.29 -12.40 -0.54
C ILE A 17 12.82 -12.58 -0.93
N LEU A 18 11.93 -11.70 -0.45
CA LEU A 18 10.50 -11.75 -0.80
C LEU A 18 10.28 -11.62 -2.32
N ARG A 19 11.02 -10.70 -2.96
CA ARG A 19 11.00 -10.53 -4.41
C ARG A 19 11.51 -11.78 -5.15
N SER A 20 12.67 -12.31 -4.76
CA SER A 20 13.27 -13.46 -5.45
C SER A 20 12.44 -14.73 -5.33
N HIS A 21 11.71 -14.90 -4.22
CA HIS A 21 10.81 -16.03 -3.99
C HIS A 21 9.41 -15.82 -4.56
N ARG A 22 9.16 -14.72 -5.29
CA ARG A 22 7.85 -14.36 -5.83
C ARG A 22 6.75 -14.38 -4.76
N ALA A 23 7.06 -13.89 -3.56
CA ALA A 23 6.15 -13.94 -2.43
C ALA A 23 4.87 -13.10 -2.70
N SER A 24 3.73 -13.62 -2.28
CA SER A 24 2.46 -12.89 -2.25
C SER A 24 1.98 -12.77 -0.80
N GLY A 25 1.57 -11.58 -0.40
CA GLY A 25 1.08 -11.31 0.94
C GLY A 25 1.48 -9.94 1.47
N THR A 26 1.32 -9.76 2.77
CA THR A 26 1.50 -8.48 3.45
C THR A 26 2.65 -8.55 4.44
N LEU A 27 3.65 -7.68 4.26
CA LEU A 27 4.73 -7.46 5.23
C LEU A 27 4.38 -6.26 6.12
N TYR A 28 4.19 -6.52 7.40
CA TYR A 28 4.08 -5.50 8.43
C TYR A 28 5.46 -5.24 9.01
N VAL A 29 5.86 -3.98 9.09
CA VAL A 29 7.15 -3.54 9.59
C VAL A 29 6.93 -2.52 10.69
N LYS A 30 7.60 -2.71 11.83
CA LYS A 30 7.67 -1.73 12.91
C LYS A 30 9.11 -1.31 13.10
N ALA A 31 9.49 -0.17 12.53
CA ALA A 31 10.83 0.40 12.63
C ALA A 31 10.97 1.29 13.86
N THR A 32 12.11 1.25 14.53
CA THR A 32 12.45 2.13 15.66
C THR A 32 13.31 3.29 15.15
N ILE A 33 12.76 4.50 15.13
CA ILE A 33 13.46 5.70 14.66
C ILE A 33 14.20 6.34 15.82
N ALA A 34 15.53 6.37 15.73
CA ALA A 34 16.40 7.14 16.61
C ALA A 34 16.44 8.63 16.20
N PRO A 35 16.68 9.58 17.12
CA PRO A 35 17.02 9.40 18.54
C PRO A 35 15.82 9.20 19.47
N ASP A 36 14.61 9.57 19.05
CA ASP A 36 13.42 9.59 19.93
C ASP A 36 12.80 8.21 20.23
N ALA A 37 13.42 7.13 19.75
CA ALA A 37 12.93 5.74 19.82
C ALA A 37 11.48 5.55 19.37
N ARG A 38 10.94 6.45 18.52
CA ARG A 38 9.56 6.38 18.06
C ARG A 38 9.39 5.22 17.09
N ALA A 39 8.39 4.38 17.35
CA ALA A 39 8.03 3.32 16.43
C ALA A 39 7.26 3.88 15.23
N ARG A 40 7.66 3.51 14.01
CA ARG A 40 6.88 3.71 12.79
C ARG A 40 6.44 2.36 12.24
N SER A 41 5.12 2.18 12.19
CA SER A 41 4.51 1.01 11.55
C SER A 41 4.26 1.30 10.07
N ARG A 42 4.76 0.44 9.20
CA ARG A 42 4.48 0.44 7.76
C ARG A 42 3.98 -0.93 7.33
N VAL A 43 3.24 -0.94 6.24
CA VAL A 43 2.75 -2.14 5.58
C VAL A 43 3.19 -2.08 4.14
N LEU A 44 3.74 -3.18 3.64
CA LEU A 44 4.09 -3.39 2.25
C LEU A 44 3.32 -4.62 1.74
N VAL A 45 2.59 -4.47 0.63
CA VAL A 45 1.83 -5.54 -0.01
C VAL A 45 2.62 -6.04 -1.21
N PHE A 46 2.70 -7.36 -1.34
CA PHE A 46 3.38 -8.05 -2.40
C PHE A 46 2.42 -8.95 -3.18
N GLN A 47 2.58 -8.97 -4.50
CA GLN A 47 1.89 -9.86 -5.42
C GLN A 47 2.93 -10.50 -6.35
N GLY A 48 3.20 -11.79 -6.18
CA GLY A 48 4.15 -12.52 -7.03
C GLY A 48 5.59 -11.98 -6.96
N GLY A 49 5.99 -11.40 -5.83
CA GLY A 49 7.30 -10.78 -5.62
C GLY A 49 7.34 -9.27 -5.93
N GLU A 50 6.33 -8.74 -6.61
CA GLU A 50 6.23 -7.31 -6.90
C GLU A 50 5.53 -6.58 -5.77
N MET A 51 6.08 -5.43 -5.37
CA MET A 51 5.47 -4.60 -4.34
C MET A 51 4.36 -3.74 -4.94
N THR A 52 3.11 -4.06 -4.62
CA THR A 52 1.93 -3.42 -5.21
C THR A 52 1.41 -2.26 -4.37
N TYR A 53 1.80 -2.16 -3.11
CA TYR A 53 1.39 -1.08 -2.23
C TYR A 53 2.34 -0.92 -1.02
N GLY A 54 2.51 0.30 -0.54
CA GLY A 54 3.25 0.58 0.68
C GLY A 54 2.75 1.83 1.38
N ASP A 55 2.41 1.74 2.67
CA ASP A 55 1.95 2.89 3.46
C ASP A 55 1.99 2.62 4.98
N TYR A 56 1.44 3.51 5.81
CA TYR A 56 1.25 3.32 7.26
C TYR A 56 0.26 2.19 7.61
N GLY A 57 -0.57 1.78 6.66
CA GLY A 57 -1.58 0.73 6.81
C GLY A 57 -2.29 0.46 5.49
N ILE A 58 -2.99 -0.67 5.41
CA ILE A 58 -3.84 -0.99 4.26
C ILE A 58 -5.12 -0.16 4.37
N PRO A 59 -5.41 0.75 3.42
CA PRO A 59 -6.65 1.50 3.41
C PRO A 59 -7.79 0.56 3.02
N ASP A 60 -8.97 0.79 3.56
CA ASP A 60 -10.15 0.24 2.91
C ASP A 60 -10.29 0.86 1.50
N ARG A 61 -10.92 0.12 0.60
CA ARG A 61 -11.11 0.52 -0.79
C ARG A 61 -11.70 1.93 -0.98
N PHE A 62 -12.65 2.35 -0.14
CA PHE A 62 -13.25 3.67 -0.25
C PHE A 62 -12.29 4.74 0.25
N SER A 63 -11.53 4.46 1.31
CA SER A 63 -10.47 5.36 1.76
C SER A 63 -9.38 5.54 0.70
N LEU A 64 -8.98 4.49 0.00
CA LEU A 64 -8.02 4.61 -1.10
C LEU A 64 -8.58 5.45 -2.25
N ALA A 65 -9.76 5.09 -2.74
CA ALA A 65 -10.41 5.82 -3.82
C ALA A 65 -10.61 7.29 -3.44
N ARG A 66 -11.01 7.58 -2.21
CA ARG A 66 -11.17 8.94 -1.68
C ARG A 66 -9.86 9.71 -1.63
N LYS A 67 -8.76 9.09 -1.17
CA LYS A 67 -7.43 9.72 -1.19
C LYS A 67 -7.04 10.11 -2.61
N LEU A 68 -7.19 9.18 -3.57
CA LEU A 68 -6.88 9.39 -4.98
C LEU A 68 -7.74 10.50 -5.60
N THR A 69 -9.06 10.46 -5.43
CA THR A 69 -9.95 11.47 -6.00
C THR A 69 -9.75 12.83 -5.38
N LYS A 70 -9.51 12.92 -4.06
CA LYS A 70 -9.18 14.20 -3.40
C LYS A 70 -7.88 14.79 -3.92
N GLN A 71 -6.88 13.94 -4.23
CA GLN A 71 -5.60 14.40 -4.74
C GLN A 71 -5.68 14.89 -6.20
N PHE A 72 -6.34 14.13 -7.08
CA PHE A 72 -6.28 14.39 -8.52
C PHE A 72 -7.51 15.11 -9.08
N LYS A 73 -8.68 14.99 -8.44
CA LYS A 73 -9.96 15.59 -8.86
C LYS A 73 -10.82 16.02 -7.65
N PRO A 74 -10.33 16.93 -6.80
CA PRO A 74 -11.01 17.29 -5.55
C PRO A 74 -12.46 17.73 -5.75
N ALA A 75 -12.74 18.52 -6.80
CA ALA A 75 -14.09 19.00 -7.12
C ALA A 75 -15.10 17.89 -7.46
N MET A 76 -14.63 16.73 -7.95
CA MET A 76 -15.48 15.61 -8.36
C MET A 76 -15.49 14.47 -7.33
N SER A 77 -14.72 14.58 -6.24
CA SER A 77 -14.45 13.47 -5.33
C SER A 77 -15.72 12.83 -4.78
N GLU A 78 -16.59 13.59 -4.10
CA GLU A 78 -17.77 13.02 -3.45
C GLU A 78 -18.77 12.43 -4.46
N ILE A 79 -19.01 13.12 -5.58
CA ILE A 79 -19.96 12.68 -6.62
C ILE A 79 -19.44 11.42 -7.32
N ALA A 80 -18.17 11.40 -7.71
CA ALA A 80 -17.56 10.26 -8.37
C ALA A 80 -17.52 9.01 -7.48
N LEU A 81 -17.20 9.19 -6.19
CA LEU A 81 -17.18 8.08 -5.23
C LEU A 81 -18.58 7.51 -4.99
N LYS A 82 -19.60 8.37 -4.88
CA LYS A 82 -21.00 7.93 -4.75
C LYS A 82 -21.42 7.09 -5.96
N PHE A 83 -21.17 7.61 -7.17
CA PHE A 83 -21.46 6.89 -8.41
C PHE A 83 -20.72 5.55 -8.49
N ALA A 84 -19.41 5.54 -8.22
CA ALA A 84 -18.61 4.32 -8.29
C ALA A 84 -19.06 3.28 -7.26
N ARG A 85 -19.48 3.72 -6.07
CA ARG A 85 -20.04 2.86 -5.03
C ARG A 85 -21.35 2.20 -5.45
N GLU A 86 -22.24 2.94 -6.11
CA GLU A 86 -23.52 2.43 -6.59
C GLU A 86 -23.36 1.47 -7.78
N LYS A 87 -22.25 1.56 -8.51
CA LYS A 87 -21.97 0.73 -9.70
C LYS A 87 -21.08 -0.48 -9.43
N ALA A 88 -20.37 -0.53 -8.30
CA ALA A 88 -19.52 -1.66 -7.96
C ALA A 88 -20.38 -2.90 -7.64
N ALA A 89 -20.16 -3.98 -8.40
CA ALA A 89 -20.82 -5.26 -8.20
C ALA A 89 -20.16 -6.05 -7.05
N ASN A 90 -18.83 -5.97 -6.93
CA ASN A 90 -18.08 -6.54 -5.83
C ASN A 90 -17.87 -5.49 -4.72
N SER A 91 -18.44 -5.79 -3.56
CA SER A 91 -18.37 -4.94 -2.38
C SER A 91 -17.06 -5.10 -1.57
N THR A 92 -16.05 -5.82 -2.07
CA THR A 92 -14.75 -5.95 -1.40
C THR A 92 -13.56 -5.52 -2.26
N SER A 93 -13.71 -5.48 -3.59
CA SER A 93 -12.59 -5.13 -4.50
C SER A 93 -12.29 -3.63 -4.50
N ALA A 94 -11.03 -3.27 -4.27
CA ALA A 94 -10.54 -1.91 -4.48
C ALA A 94 -10.32 -1.65 -5.97
N ARG A 95 -9.79 -2.65 -6.68
CA ARG A 95 -9.56 -2.58 -8.13
C ARG A 95 -10.82 -2.25 -8.91
N GLU A 96 -11.95 -2.90 -8.62
CA GLU A 96 -13.20 -2.62 -9.33
C GLU A 96 -13.65 -1.16 -9.15
N LEU A 97 -13.53 -0.63 -7.93
CA LEU A 97 -13.89 0.75 -7.63
C LEU A 97 -13.00 1.73 -8.43
N LEU A 98 -11.69 1.44 -8.52
CA LEU A 98 -10.74 2.23 -9.31
C LEU A 98 -10.99 2.10 -10.81
N GLU A 99 -11.37 0.93 -11.30
CA GLU A 99 -11.75 0.69 -12.69
C GLU A 99 -12.96 1.54 -13.10
N ILE A 100 -14.00 1.60 -12.25
CA ILE A 100 -15.17 2.45 -12.50
C ILE A 100 -14.75 3.92 -12.57
N LEU A 101 -13.94 4.39 -11.61
CA LEU A 101 -13.43 5.77 -11.60
C LEU A 101 -12.58 6.11 -12.84
N CYS A 102 -11.85 5.13 -13.38
CA CYS A 102 -11.13 5.28 -14.64
C CYS A 102 -12.09 5.33 -15.85
N LYS A 103 -13.10 4.45 -15.88
CA LYS A 103 -14.11 4.40 -16.97
C LYS A 103 -14.87 5.72 -17.09
N ILE A 104 -15.20 6.36 -15.96
CA ILE A 104 -15.85 7.69 -15.96
C ILE A 104 -14.86 8.86 -16.06
N ARG A 105 -13.57 8.59 -16.36
CA ARG A 105 -12.50 9.57 -16.58
C ARG A 105 -12.24 10.51 -15.40
N VAL A 106 -12.57 10.09 -14.18
CA VAL A 106 -12.22 10.82 -12.96
C VAL A 106 -10.75 10.55 -12.62
N LEU A 107 -10.32 9.30 -12.73
CA LEU A 107 -8.92 8.91 -12.58
C LEU A 107 -8.40 8.30 -13.87
N ASN A 108 -7.09 8.09 -13.93
CA ASN A 108 -6.46 7.19 -14.88
C ASN A 108 -5.42 6.31 -14.18
N TRP A 109 -5.01 5.22 -14.83
CA TRP A 109 -4.07 4.27 -14.25
C TRP A 109 -2.72 4.88 -13.90
N LYS A 110 -2.21 5.82 -14.70
CA LYS A 110 -0.95 6.53 -14.42
C LYS A 110 -1.03 7.34 -13.11
N GLN A 111 -2.16 7.99 -12.85
CA GLN A 111 -2.37 8.71 -11.58
C GLN A 111 -2.37 7.74 -10.38
N ILE A 112 -3.09 6.62 -10.51
CA ILE A 112 -3.16 5.59 -9.47
C ILE A 112 -1.76 5.03 -9.19
N GLU A 113 -1.04 4.63 -10.23
CA GLU A 113 0.32 4.10 -10.14
C GLU A 113 1.27 5.12 -9.51
N SER A 114 1.25 6.38 -9.96
CA SER A 114 2.09 7.44 -9.40
C SER A 114 1.84 7.67 -7.91
N PHE A 115 0.57 7.58 -7.48
CA PHE A 115 0.19 7.69 -6.08
C PHE A 115 0.76 6.53 -5.26
N VAL A 116 0.52 5.30 -5.71
CA VAL A 116 0.99 4.09 -5.02
C VAL A 116 2.51 4.09 -4.94
N LEU A 117 3.21 4.36 -6.03
CA LEU A 117 4.68 4.43 -6.07
C LEU A 117 5.21 5.46 -5.08
N ALA A 118 4.62 6.67 -5.04
CA ALA A 118 5.03 7.70 -4.10
C ALA A 118 4.83 7.27 -2.64
N ARG A 119 3.69 6.65 -2.31
CA ARG A 119 3.42 6.14 -0.96
C ARG A 119 4.40 5.04 -0.57
N THR A 120 4.65 4.11 -1.48
CA THR A 120 5.61 3.02 -1.29
C THR A 120 7.02 3.54 -1.07
N ALA A 121 7.48 4.50 -1.88
CA ALA A 121 8.79 5.13 -1.72
C ALA A 121 8.94 5.78 -0.34
N ILE A 122 7.95 6.61 0.07
CA ILE A 122 7.94 7.24 1.39
C ILE A 122 7.95 6.20 2.51
N ALA A 123 7.18 5.12 2.36
CA ALA A 123 7.15 4.04 3.36
C ALA A 123 8.53 3.39 3.50
N LEU A 124 9.20 3.11 2.39
CA LEU A 124 10.54 2.50 2.35
C LEU A 124 11.62 3.43 2.92
N GLU A 125 11.64 4.70 2.51
CA GLU A 125 12.57 5.71 3.02
C GLU A 125 12.53 5.80 4.56
N GLN A 126 11.34 5.65 5.14
CA GLN A 126 11.13 5.77 6.58
C GLN A 126 11.49 4.52 7.39
N ILE A 127 11.72 3.36 6.76
CA ILE A 127 11.97 2.09 7.47
C ILE A 127 13.29 1.42 7.11
N LEU A 128 13.80 1.60 5.88
CA LEU A 128 15.05 1.00 5.43
C LEU A 128 16.28 1.36 6.26
N PRO A 129 16.45 2.62 6.73
CA PRO A 129 17.64 3.01 7.49
C PRO A 129 17.66 2.49 8.92
N HIS A 130 16.54 2.00 9.45
CA HIS A 130 16.35 1.77 10.87
C HIS A 130 16.34 0.29 11.22
N ALA A 131 16.53 -0.03 12.50
CA ALA A 131 16.28 -1.36 13.04
C ALA A 131 14.79 -1.54 13.35
N GLY A 132 14.32 -2.77 13.48
CA GLY A 132 12.93 -2.99 13.84
C GLY A 132 12.49 -4.44 13.91
N GLN A 133 11.18 -4.62 13.79
CA GLN A 133 10.51 -5.91 13.75
C GLN A 133 9.68 -6.03 12.47
N PHE A 134 9.54 -7.25 11.97
CA PHE A 134 8.68 -7.54 10.84
C PHE A 134 7.79 -8.75 11.10
N GLN A 135 6.67 -8.80 10.39
CA GLN A 135 5.77 -9.94 10.32
C GLN A 135 5.27 -10.05 8.88
N PHE A 136 5.47 -11.21 8.26
CA PHE A 136 4.93 -11.50 6.93
C PHE A 136 3.69 -12.39 7.06
N LYS A 137 2.57 -11.94 6.48
CA LYS A 137 1.36 -12.75 6.33
C LYS A 137 1.23 -13.15 4.86
N PRO A 138 1.17 -14.44 4.50
CA PRO A 138 1.03 -14.91 3.12
C PRO A 138 -0.42 -14.78 2.59
N THR A 139 -1.14 -13.75 3.05
CA THR A 139 -2.49 -13.42 2.62
C THR A 139 -2.46 -12.03 2.01
N VAL A 140 -2.95 -11.92 0.80
CA VAL A 140 -3.09 -10.64 0.11
C VAL A 140 -4.41 -10.03 0.59
N GLU A 141 -4.32 -9.13 1.57
CA GLU A 141 -5.48 -8.45 2.16
C GLU A 141 -6.02 -7.32 1.26
N PHE A 142 -5.36 -7.05 0.14
CA PHE A 142 -5.63 -5.92 -0.75
C PHE A 142 -5.38 -6.32 -2.22
N ASP A 143 -6.42 -6.23 -3.06
CA ASP A 143 -6.44 -6.73 -4.44
C ASP A 143 -6.06 -5.70 -5.52
#